data_AF-A0A0R2PKZ2-F1
#
_entry.id   AF-A0A0R2PKZ2-F1
#
_cell.length_a   1.000
_cell.length_b   1.000
_cell.length_c   1.000
_cell.angle_alpha   90.00
_cell.angle_beta   90.00
_cell.angle_gamma   90.00
#
_symmetry.space_group_name_H-M   'P 1'
#
loop_
_entity.id
_entity.type
_entity.pdbx_description
1 polymer ?
#
loop_
_entity_poly.entity_id
_entity_poly.type
_entity_poly.pdbx_seq_one_letter_code
_entity_poly.pdbx_strand_id
1 'polypeptide(L)'
;MNRIIRRSLSIIVTTILAVTLGACATSGVASGSREITKQESYAQEFAGSNGDGSLTIINYTDYSTDMIMEWGMSASGLMADQDANVLTFVYPVGRFTGEMVGYLGGAEFGMHDVVMTPENQGALLADIELWLRADDCVDERFFDPTSEDGQGDEFAMWRDWVEQGADASTMRLLCSTTRVVAMGITPQLVREGELELERFLTHELYHAFQQDLDMGGSCSALSEERATANTPWMAEGGAHYFSSFLTGVVKEDGLPNEGEVGENERIRMEILRDASRAYEETPGLHESGPDKKGAAALLLMVDKGLITHEEIMDGSFFHDCARELRYPSGGPEIQEIRNTWYQIVGTNGGYEFSDR
;
A
#
# COMPACT_ATOMS: atom_id res chain seq x y z
N MET A 1 65.73 17.28 53.07
CA MET A 1 66.24 16.61 54.29
C MET A 1 65.63 15.21 54.34
N ASN A 2 66.47 14.18 54.32
CA ASN A 2 66.36 12.88 55.02
C ASN A 2 64.98 12.27 55.32
N ARG A 3 64.69 10.97 55.21
CA ARG A 3 65.39 9.76 54.72
C ARG A 3 64.47 8.56 55.15
N ILE A 4 64.26 7.57 54.26
CA ILE A 4 64.03 6.11 54.52
C ILE A 4 62.70 5.75 55.29
N ILE A 5 62.03 4.57 55.23
CA ILE A 5 62.23 3.13 54.91
C ILE A 5 60.80 2.57 54.66
N ARG A 6 60.44 1.59 53.79
CA ARG A 6 60.70 0.12 53.82
C ARG A 6 59.79 -0.53 52.75
N ARG A 7 60.29 -1.07 51.62
CA ARG A 7 60.64 -2.48 51.30
C ARG A 7 59.59 -3.56 51.64
N SER A 8 59.09 -4.25 50.60
CA SER A 8 59.17 -5.72 50.33
C SER A 8 58.46 -6.03 48.99
N LEU A 9 59.14 -6.41 47.89
CA LEU A 9 59.44 -7.80 47.40
C LEU A 9 58.20 -8.73 47.37
N SER A 10 57.92 -9.55 46.35
CA SER A 10 58.40 -9.84 44.99
C SER A 10 57.47 -10.94 44.41
N ILE A 11 57.77 -11.47 43.21
CA ILE A 11 57.10 -12.53 42.40
C ILE A 11 56.21 -11.89 41.33
N ILE A 12 56.65 -11.61 40.09
CA ILE A 12 57.33 -12.41 39.05
C ILE A 12 56.61 -13.71 38.70
N VAL A 13 55.74 -13.64 37.69
CA VAL A 13 55.61 -14.67 36.65
C VAL A 13 55.58 -13.97 35.28
N THR A 14 56.70 -14.08 34.59
CA THR A 14 56.90 -13.93 33.13
C THR A 14 56.32 -15.21 32.48
N THR A 15 55.55 -15.18 31.39
CA THR A 15 56.04 -15.32 30.00
C THR A 15 54.89 -15.16 29.00
N ILE A 16 55.01 -14.23 28.03
CA ILE A 16 55.30 -14.40 26.58
C ILE A 16 54.02 -14.15 25.76
N LEU A 17 53.87 -13.00 25.08
CA LEU A 17 54.47 -12.53 23.81
C LEU A 17 53.61 -12.90 22.59
N ALA A 18 52.93 -11.91 22.00
CA ALA A 18 52.83 -11.72 20.55
C ALA A 18 52.30 -10.30 20.26
N VAL A 19 53.26 -9.39 20.05
CA VAL A 19 53.14 -8.16 19.25
C VAL A 19 53.19 -8.68 17.79
N THR A 20 52.39 -8.22 16.82
CA THR A 20 52.66 -7.01 16.03
C THR A 20 51.69 -6.86 14.84
N LEU A 21 51.42 -5.59 14.49
CA LEU A 21 51.23 -5.00 13.14
C LEU A 21 50.00 -5.47 12.34
N GLY A 22 49.05 -4.63 11.92
CA GLY A 22 49.17 -3.27 11.41
C GLY A 22 49.16 -3.29 9.88
N ALA A 23 48.02 -2.97 9.26
CA ALA A 23 47.95 -2.46 7.88
C ALA A 23 46.60 -1.76 7.62
N CYS A 24 46.70 -0.52 7.14
CA CYS A 24 45.62 0.30 6.61
C CYS A 24 45.28 -0.05 5.15
N ALA A 25 44.08 0.40 4.75
CA ALA A 25 43.57 0.62 3.39
C ALA A 25 43.21 -0.66 2.61
N THR A 26 42.09 -0.73 1.88
CA THR A 26 41.49 0.26 0.99
C THR A 26 39.97 0.08 0.87
N SER A 27 39.29 1.18 0.64
CA SER A 27 37.92 1.26 0.13
C SER A 27 37.73 0.39 -1.12
N GLY A 28 36.88 -0.63 -1.02
CA GLY A 28 36.29 -1.34 -2.15
C GLY A 28 34.79 -1.09 -2.15
N VAL A 29 34.30 -0.43 -3.20
CA VAL A 29 32.87 -0.38 -3.52
C VAL A 29 32.47 -1.80 -3.90
N ALA A 30 31.87 -2.53 -2.97
CA ALA A 30 31.25 -3.82 -3.24
C ALA A 30 29.78 -3.55 -3.59
N SER A 31 29.48 -3.62 -4.89
CA SER A 31 28.14 -3.90 -5.39
C SER A 31 27.78 -5.32 -4.95
N GLY A 32 27.21 -5.45 -3.76
CA GLY A 32 26.72 -6.72 -3.23
C GLY A 32 25.22 -6.79 -3.36
N SER A 33 24.73 -7.60 -4.31
CA SER A 33 23.40 -8.20 -4.22
C SER A 33 23.39 -9.05 -2.95
N ARG A 34 22.67 -8.59 -1.92
CA ARG A 34 22.56 -9.31 -0.65
C ARG A 34 21.57 -10.45 -0.85
N GLU A 35 22.09 -11.67 -0.90
CA GLU A 35 21.28 -12.89 -0.95
C GLU A 35 20.52 -13.00 0.39
N ILE A 36 19.19 -12.85 0.35
CA ILE A 36 18.33 -12.95 1.52
C ILE A 36 18.09 -14.44 1.79
N THR A 37 18.78 -15.00 2.78
CA THR A 37 18.50 -16.34 3.31
C THR A 37 18.02 -16.21 4.75
N LYS A 38 16.72 -16.36 4.99
CA LYS A 38 16.14 -16.45 6.35
C LYS A 38 15.04 -17.52 6.36
N GLN A 39 15.06 -18.37 7.37
CA GLN A 39 14.22 -19.58 7.49
C GLN A 39 13.48 -19.54 8.84
N GLU A 40 12.51 -18.63 8.95
CA GLU A 40 11.41 -18.59 9.93
C GLU A 40 10.20 -18.07 9.14
N SER A 41 8.98 -18.58 9.38
CA SER A 41 7.79 -18.19 8.59
C SER A 41 7.65 -16.67 8.53
N TYR A 42 7.48 -16.13 7.32
CA TYR A 42 7.45 -14.69 7.11
C TYR A 42 6.09 -14.05 7.45
N ALA A 43 5.11 -14.88 7.81
CA ALA A 43 3.77 -14.51 8.21
C ALA A 43 3.72 -14.04 9.68
N GLN A 44 3.18 -12.84 9.90
CA GLN A 44 2.74 -12.36 11.21
C GLN A 44 1.25 -12.01 11.14
N GLU A 45 0.45 -12.50 12.10
CA GLU A 45 -1.00 -12.28 12.15
C GLU A 45 -1.42 -11.51 13.40
N PHE A 46 -2.37 -10.58 13.23
CA PHE A 46 -2.95 -9.78 14.29
C PHE A 46 -4.47 -9.72 14.13
N ALA A 47 -5.17 -9.66 15.26
CA ALA A 47 -6.60 -9.34 15.25
C ALA A 47 -6.81 -7.91 14.72
N GLY A 48 -7.87 -7.72 13.94
CA GLY A 48 -8.33 -6.40 13.51
C GLY A 48 -8.62 -5.52 14.72
N SER A 49 -8.42 -4.21 14.56
CA SER A 49 -8.51 -3.27 15.68
C SER A 49 -9.95 -3.05 16.15
N ASN A 50 -10.89 -3.03 15.22
CA ASN A 50 -12.33 -2.93 15.45
C ASN A 50 -13.01 -3.94 14.51
N GLY A 51 -13.72 -4.94 15.03
CA GLY A 51 -14.33 -6.01 14.21
C GLY A 51 -13.78 -7.40 14.50
N ASP A 52 -14.27 -8.40 13.77
CA ASP A 52 -13.90 -9.82 13.94
C ASP A 52 -12.80 -10.29 12.96
N GLY A 53 -12.34 -9.44 12.04
CA GLY A 53 -11.33 -9.77 11.05
C GLY A 53 -9.90 -9.84 11.58
N SER A 54 -8.96 -10.22 10.71
CA SER A 54 -7.52 -10.25 11.01
C SER A 54 -6.67 -9.59 9.92
N LEU A 55 -5.44 -9.20 10.25
CA LEU A 55 -4.44 -8.74 9.30
C LEU A 55 -3.21 -9.62 9.42
N THR A 56 -2.84 -10.25 8.31
CA THR A 56 -1.63 -11.08 8.19
C THR A 56 -0.68 -10.47 7.17
N ILE A 57 0.60 -10.36 7.51
CA ILE A 57 1.63 -9.84 6.59
C ILE A 57 2.68 -10.91 6.32
N ILE A 58 2.93 -11.21 5.04
CA ILE A 58 4.04 -12.01 4.54
C ILE A 58 5.03 -11.07 3.83
N ASN A 59 6.22 -10.89 4.39
CA ASN A 59 7.18 -9.91 3.91
C ASN A 59 8.50 -10.55 3.44
N TYR A 60 8.76 -10.50 2.13
CA TYR A 60 10.01 -10.97 1.51
C TYR A 60 10.95 -9.84 1.09
N THR A 61 10.68 -8.61 1.54
CA THR A 61 11.51 -7.44 1.26
C THR A 61 12.60 -7.25 2.33
N ASP A 62 13.51 -6.29 2.10
CA ASP A 62 14.52 -5.91 3.10
C ASP A 62 13.96 -4.99 4.21
N TYR A 63 12.70 -4.57 4.13
CA TYR A 63 12.05 -3.76 5.16
C TYR A 63 11.70 -4.59 6.39
N SER A 64 11.67 -3.93 7.56
CA SER A 64 11.27 -4.59 8.81
C SER A 64 9.81 -5.02 8.75
N THR A 65 9.53 -6.31 8.98
CA THR A 65 8.15 -6.82 9.07
C THR A 65 7.37 -6.11 10.17
N ASP A 66 8.00 -5.84 11.32
CA ASP A 66 7.35 -5.14 12.44
C ASP A 66 6.93 -3.71 12.05
N MET A 67 7.68 -3.06 11.16
CA MET A 67 7.38 -1.71 10.67
C MET A 67 6.19 -1.73 9.69
N ILE A 68 6.22 -2.66 8.73
CA ILE A 68 5.09 -2.86 7.79
C ILE A 68 3.82 -3.22 8.58
N MET A 69 3.96 -4.02 9.64
CA MET A 69 2.88 -4.36 10.55
C MET A 69 2.34 -3.15 11.30
N GLU A 70 3.22 -2.30 11.85
CA GLU A 70 2.81 -1.06 12.53
C GLU A 70 2.00 -0.15 11.61
N TRP A 71 2.39 -0.02 10.33
CA TRP A 71 1.64 0.73 9.33
C TRP A 71 0.27 0.12 9.04
N GLY A 72 0.22 -1.20 8.84
CA GLY A 72 -1.03 -1.91 8.59
C GLY A 72 -2.00 -1.84 9.78
N MET A 73 -1.48 -1.97 11.01
CA MET A 73 -2.25 -1.80 12.24
C MET A 73 -2.73 -0.37 12.42
N SER A 74 -1.93 0.63 12.03
CA SER A 74 -2.33 2.04 12.09
C SER A 74 -3.51 2.32 11.15
N ALA A 75 -3.48 1.75 9.94
CA ALA A 75 -4.59 1.85 9.00
C ALA A 75 -5.85 1.12 9.50
N SER A 76 -5.69 -0.14 9.94
CA SER A 76 -6.77 -0.94 10.56
C SER A 76 -7.39 -0.23 11.76
N GLY A 77 -6.57 0.41 12.60
CA GLY A 77 -6.99 1.12 13.82
C GLY A 77 -7.94 2.28 13.60
N LEU A 78 -7.97 2.85 12.39
CA LEU A 78 -8.90 3.91 12.03
C LEU A 78 -10.26 3.38 11.57
N MET A 79 -10.34 2.14 11.09
CA MET A 79 -11.57 1.60 10.51
C MET A 79 -12.66 1.51 11.58
N ALA A 80 -13.86 1.97 11.23
CA ALA A 80 -15.05 1.82 12.06
C ALA A 80 -15.33 0.34 12.32
N ASP A 81 -15.09 -0.50 11.30
CA ASP A 81 -15.20 -1.95 11.38
C ASP A 81 -14.32 -2.64 10.32
N GLN A 82 -13.57 -3.65 10.73
CA GLN A 82 -12.70 -4.50 9.91
C GLN A 82 -13.14 -5.96 10.09
N ASP A 83 -14.13 -6.37 9.30
CA ASP A 83 -14.66 -7.73 9.33
C ASP A 83 -13.86 -8.73 8.49
N ALA A 84 -13.06 -8.24 7.53
CA ALA A 84 -12.31 -9.11 6.63
C ALA A 84 -11.01 -9.60 7.27
N ASN A 85 -10.70 -10.88 7.05
CA ASN A 85 -9.37 -11.46 7.12
C ASN A 85 -8.58 -10.98 5.90
N VAL A 86 -7.55 -10.20 6.15
CA VAL A 86 -6.69 -9.61 5.13
C VAL A 86 -5.33 -10.27 5.17
N LEU A 87 -4.94 -10.90 4.07
CA LEU A 87 -3.56 -11.29 3.83
C LEU A 87 -2.87 -10.23 2.97
N THR A 88 -1.78 -9.66 3.44
CA THR A 88 -0.92 -8.80 2.65
C THR A 88 0.41 -9.50 2.40
N PHE A 89 0.77 -9.68 1.13
CA PHE A 89 2.10 -10.18 0.79
C PHE A 89 2.88 -9.15 -0.02
N VAL A 90 4.10 -8.89 0.44
CA VAL A 90 4.99 -7.90 -0.14
C VAL A 90 6.29 -8.56 -0.59
N TYR A 91 6.71 -8.26 -1.81
CA TYR A 91 7.90 -8.87 -2.40
C TYR A 91 8.70 -7.86 -3.24
N PRO A 92 10.04 -7.95 -3.26
CA PRO A 92 10.86 -7.03 -4.02
C PRO A 92 10.89 -7.40 -5.51
N VAL A 93 10.87 -6.38 -6.37
CA VAL A 93 11.14 -6.51 -7.80
C VAL A 93 12.33 -5.64 -8.21
N GLY A 94 12.96 -5.98 -9.34
CA GLY A 94 14.14 -5.30 -9.86
C GLY A 94 13.83 -4.14 -10.79
N ARG A 95 14.63 -3.95 -11.84
CA ARG A 95 14.43 -2.81 -12.75
C ARG A 95 13.30 -3.11 -13.73
N PHE A 96 12.54 -2.09 -14.08
CA PHE A 96 11.51 -2.19 -15.12
C PHE A 96 12.12 -2.65 -16.44
N THR A 97 11.53 -3.67 -17.05
CA THR A 97 12.01 -4.30 -18.28
C THR A 97 11.52 -3.58 -19.54
N GLY A 98 10.53 -2.70 -19.42
CA GLY A 98 9.85 -2.07 -20.55
C GLY A 98 8.61 -2.82 -21.04
N GLU A 99 8.28 -3.95 -20.41
CA GLU A 99 7.13 -4.77 -20.75
C GLU A 99 5.98 -4.56 -19.75
N MET A 100 4.76 -4.55 -20.26
CA MET A 100 3.53 -4.54 -19.47
C MET A 100 2.84 -5.89 -19.69
N VAL A 101 2.27 -6.48 -18.65
CA VAL A 101 1.41 -7.66 -18.79
C VAL A 101 -0.03 -7.24 -18.55
N GLY A 102 -0.92 -7.62 -19.48
CA GLY A 102 -2.36 -7.43 -19.31
C GLY A 102 -2.99 -8.62 -18.58
N TYR A 103 -3.81 -8.35 -17.57
CA TYR A 103 -4.39 -9.37 -16.68
C TYR A 103 -5.92 -9.45 -16.71
N LEU A 104 -6.44 -10.57 -16.18
CA LEU A 104 -7.86 -10.75 -15.87
C LEU A 104 -8.31 -9.69 -14.85
N GLY A 105 -9.14 -8.75 -15.29
CA GLY A 105 -9.59 -7.60 -14.50
C GLY A 105 -9.23 -6.23 -15.09
N GLY A 106 -8.36 -6.20 -16.10
CA GLY A 106 -8.07 -4.99 -16.89
C GLY A 106 -7.05 -4.02 -16.28
N ALA A 107 -6.31 -4.43 -15.24
CA ALA A 107 -5.11 -3.74 -14.78
C ALA A 107 -3.88 -4.24 -15.55
N GLU A 108 -2.98 -3.33 -15.92
CA GLU A 108 -1.70 -3.63 -16.53
C GLU A 108 -0.59 -3.38 -15.50
N PHE A 109 0.16 -4.43 -15.14
CA PHE A 109 1.33 -4.29 -14.26
C PHE A 109 2.60 -4.24 -15.11
N GLY A 110 3.57 -3.45 -14.65
CA GLY A 110 4.90 -3.40 -15.21
C GLY A 110 5.69 -4.66 -14.85
N MET A 111 6.44 -5.17 -15.81
CA MET A 111 7.36 -6.28 -15.58
C MET A 111 8.73 -5.76 -15.18
N HIS A 112 9.33 -6.41 -14.19
CA HIS A 112 10.61 -6.05 -13.62
C HIS A 112 11.53 -7.25 -13.56
N ASP A 113 12.84 -7.01 -13.45
CA ASP A 113 13.80 -8.08 -13.20
C ASP A 113 13.40 -8.85 -11.93
N VAL A 114 13.40 -10.17 -12.01
CA VAL A 114 13.15 -11.04 -10.85
C VAL A 114 14.39 -11.03 -9.95
N VAL A 115 14.25 -10.54 -8.72
CA VAL A 115 15.35 -10.43 -7.75
C VAL A 115 15.28 -11.46 -6.62
N MET A 116 14.13 -12.11 -6.44
CA MET A 116 13.98 -13.21 -5.51
C MET A 116 14.54 -14.51 -6.10
N THR A 117 15.17 -15.34 -5.26
CA THR A 117 15.59 -16.69 -5.66
C THR A 117 14.36 -17.58 -5.88
N PRO A 118 14.45 -18.64 -6.70
CA PRO A 118 13.36 -19.61 -6.85
C PRO A 118 12.92 -20.26 -5.53
N GLU A 119 13.86 -20.44 -4.59
CA GLU A 119 13.55 -20.93 -3.23
C GLU A 119 12.67 -19.94 -2.46
N ASN A 120 13.00 -18.64 -2.48
CA ASN A 120 12.20 -17.62 -1.81
C ASN A 120 10.83 -17.43 -2.49
N GLN A 121 10.75 -17.50 -3.82
CA GLN A 121 9.48 -17.48 -4.54
C GLN A 121 8.59 -18.66 -4.14
N GLY A 122 9.16 -19.87 -4.11
CA GLY A 122 8.45 -21.08 -3.69
C GLY A 122 7.99 -21.01 -2.23
N ALA A 123 8.82 -20.45 -1.35
CA ALA A 123 8.46 -20.26 0.07
C ALA A 123 7.33 -19.23 0.24
N LEU A 124 7.38 -18.09 -0.47
CA LEU A 124 6.32 -17.07 -0.45
C LEU A 124 4.98 -17.68 -0.88
N LEU A 125 4.97 -18.37 -2.01
CA LEU A 125 3.75 -18.99 -2.53
C LEU A 125 3.22 -20.09 -1.60
N ALA A 126 4.11 -20.85 -0.94
CA ALA A 126 3.72 -21.85 0.05
C ALA A 126 3.12 -21.22 1.31
N ASP A 127 3.67 -20.08 1.79
CA ASP A 127 3.13 -19.35 2.94
C ASP A 127 1.74 -18.76 2.61
N ILE A 128 1.55 -18.22 1.39
CA ILE A 128 0.23 -17.74 0.91
C ILE A 128 -0.76 -18.91 0.85
N GLU A 129 -0.37 -20.03 0.23
CA GLU A 129 -1.22 -21.22 0.13
C GLU A 129 -1.60 -21.76 1.50
N LEU A 130 -0.66 -21.82 2.45
CA LEU A 130 -0.91 -22.26 3.81
C LEU A 130 -1.93 -21.37 4.52
N TRP A 131 -1.82 -20.05 4.37
CA TRP A 131 -2.76 -19.10 4.96
C TRP A 131 -4.16 -19.27 4.38
N LEU A 132 -4.27 -19.32 3.05
CA LEU A 132 -5.55 -19.48 2.36
C LEU A 132 -6.25 -20.79 2.72
N ARG A 133 -5.51 -21.90 2.83
CA ARG A 133 -6.06 -23.21 3.20
C ARG A 133 -6.61 -23.28 4.62
N ALA A 134 -6.24 -22.33 5.48
CA ALA A 134 -6.79 -22.22 6.82
C ALA A 134 -8.16 -21.50 6.83
N ASP A 135 -8.53 -20.84 5.73
CA ASP A 135 -9.80 -20.14 5.58
C ASP A 135 -10.84 -21.05 4.90
N ASP A 136 -11.99 -21.24 5.54
CA ASP A 136 -13.07 -22.10 5.04
C ASP A 136 -13.65 -21.62 3.69
N CYS A 137 -13.37 -20.37 3.29
CA CYS A 137 -13.82 -19.84 2.01
C CYS A 137 -13.02 -20.35 0.81
N VAL A 138 -11.80 -20.85 1.02
CA VAL A 138 -10.91 -21.31 -0.07
C VAL A 138 -10.87 -22.84 -0.09
N ASP A 139 -11.27 -23.43 -1.21
CA ASP A 139 -11.17 -24.88 -1.41
C ASP A 139 -10.05 -25.27 -2.39
N GLU A 140 -9.80 -26.57 -2.52
CA GLU A 140 -8.72 -27.10 -3.38
C GLU A 140 -8.77 -26.64 -4.83
N ARG A 141 -9.96 -26.30 -5.36
CA ARG A 141 -10.11 -25.85 -6.75
C ARG A 141 -9.44 -24.49 -6.98
N PHE A 142 -9.35 -23.65 -5.95
CA PHE A 142 -8.64 -22.37 -6.00
C PHE A 142 -7.14 -22.53 -6.31
N PHE A 143 -6.56 -23.69 -6.01
CA PHE A 143 -5.15 -23.98 -6.28
C PHE A 143 -4.95 -24.82 -7.55
N ASP A 144 -6.03 -25.26 -8.20
CA ASP A 144 -5.98 -26.08 -9.42
C ASP A 144 -6.25 -25.23 -10.67
N PRO A 145 -5.21 -24.83 -11.43
CA PRO A 145 -5.38 -24.04 -12.66
C PRO A 145 -6.08 -24.81 -13.79
N THR A 146 -6.39 -26.09 -13.57
CA THR A 146 -7.17 -26.92 -14.51
C THR A 146 -8.64 -27.07 -14.10
N SER A 147 -9.05 -26.40 -13.01
CA SER A 147 -10.44 -26.39 -12.54
C SER A 147 -11.40 -25.89 -13.63
N GLU A 148 -12.49 -26.63 -13.84
CA GLU A 148 -13.45 -26.35 -14.92
C GLU A 148 -14.21 -25.02 -14.75
N ASP A 149 -14.21 -24.46 -13.54
CA ASP A 149 -14.84 -23.19 -13.18
C ASP A 149 -13.86 -22.00 -13.18
N GLY A 150 -12.57 -22.24 -13.48
CA GLY A 150 -11.53 -21.20 -13.57
C GLY A 150 -11.08 -20.63 -12.23
N GLN A 151 -11.49 -21.22 -11.09
CA GLN A 151 -11.09 -20.73 -9.77
C GLN A 151 -9.57 -20.74 -9.54
N GLY A 152 -8.87 -21.68 -10.18
CA GLY A 152 -7.42 -21.77 -10.12
C GLY A 152 -6.66 -20.65 -10.86
N ASP A 153 -7.34 -19.87 -11.69
CA ASP A 153 -6.71 -18.80 -12.47
C ASP A 153 -6.17 -17.69 -11.55
N GLU A 154 -6.82 -17.47 -10.40
CA GLU A 154 -6.45 -16.42 -9.45
C GLU A 154 -5.09 -16.72 -8.78
N PHE A 155 -4.93 -17.90 -8.19
CA PHE A 155 -3.67 -18.28 -7.56
C PHE A 155 -2.55 -18.47 -8.59
N ALA A 156 -2.86 -18.97 -9.78
CA ALA A 156 -1.91 -19.04 -10.89
C ALA A 156 -1.43 -17.64 -11.32
N MET A 157 -2.32 -16.66 -11.34
CA MET A 157 -1.96 -15.26 -11.61
C MET A 157 -0.99 -14.70 -10.56
N TRP A 158 -1.22 -14.97 -9.26
CA TRP A 158 -0.30 -14.50 -8.22
C TRP A 158 1.07 -15.16 -8.31
N ARG A 159 1.10 -16.46 -8.68
CA ARG A 159 2.34 -17.16 -9.03
C ARG A 159 3.06 -16.46 -10.16
N ASP A 160 2.35 -16.12 -11.24
CA ASP A 160 2.94 -15.40 -12.37
C ASP A 160 3.53 -14.04 -11.96
N TRP A 161 2.85 -13.29 -11.09
CA TRP A 161 3.38 -12.02 -10.57
C TRP A 161 4.71 -12.20 -9.83
N VAL A 162 4.79 -13.19 -8.96
CA VAL A 162 5.97 -13.50 -8.15
C VAL A 162 7.12 -14.06 -9.01
N GLU A 163 6.82 -15.00 -9.88
CA GLU A 163 7.82 -15.72 -10.68
C GLU A 163 8.34 -14.89 -11.87
N GLN A 164 7.53 -13.95 -12.37
CA GLN A 164 7.90 -13.10 -13.52
C GLN A 164 8.29 -11.68 -13.11
N GLY A 165 8.07 -11.27 -11.86
CA GLY A 165 8.48 -9.97 -11.33
C GLY A 165 7.53 -8.84 -11.71
N ALA A 166 6.22 -9.05 -11.60
CA ALA A 166 5.24 -7.98 -11.78
C ALA A 166 5.25 -7.03 -10.57
N ASP A 167 5.12 -5.73 -10.81
CA ASP A 167 4.92 -4.71 -9.76
C ASP A 167 3.46 -4.64 -9.28
N ALA A 168 2.84 -5.80 -9.06
CA ALA A 168 1.44 -5.91 -8.66
C ALA A 168 1.15 -4.98 -7.47
N SER A 169 0.10 -4.18 -7.58
CA SER A 169 -0.40 -3.33 -6.49
C SER A 169 -1.90 -3.34 -6.57
N THR A 170 -2.51 -4.27 -5.84
CA THR A 170 -3.94 -4.49 -5.93
C THR A 170 -4.46 -5.27 -4.73
N MET A 171 -5.72 -5.01 -4.40
CA MET A 171 -6.52 -5.86 -3.55
C MET A 171 -7.36 -6.83 -4.39
N ARG A 172 -7.40 -8.09 -3.96
CA ARG A 172 -8.21 -9.17 -4.51
C ARG A 172 -9.22 -9.64 -3.48
N LEU A 173 -10.46 -9.71 -3.92
CA LEU A 173 -11.58 -10.23 -3.16
C LEU A 173 -11.76 -11.70 -3.47
N LEU A 174 -11.71 -12.56 -2.45
CA LEU A 174 -11.93 -14.01 -2.63
C LEU A 174 -13.35 -14.42 -2.27
N CYS A 175 -13.84 -13.95 -1.12
CA CYS A 175 -15.21 -14.14 -0.63
C CYS A 175 -15.54 -13.02 0.35
N SER A 176 -16.75 -12.93 0.90
CA SER A 176 -17.15 -11.86 1.84
C SER A 176 -16.20 -11.57 2.99
N THR A 177 -15.53 -12.59 3.55
CA THR A 177 -14.67 -12.46 4.74
C THR A 177 -13.18 -12.43 4.43
N THR A 178 -12.76 -12.61 3.17
CA THR A 178 -11.34 -12.88 2.87
C THR A 178 -10.85 -12.01 1.71
N ARG A 179 -9.78 -11.27 1.98
CA ARG A 179 -9.16 -10.31 1.06
C ARG A 179 -7.66 -10.55 1.00
N VAL A 180 -7.08 -10.35 -0.17
CA VAL A 180 -5.62 -10.44 -0.37
C VAL A 180 -5.11 -9.16 -0.98
N VAL A 181 -4.04 -8.60 -0.41
CA VAL A 181 -3.31 -7.46 -0.95
C VAL A 181 -1.96 -7.96 -1.45
N ALA A 182 -1.67 -7.70 -2.72
CA ALA A 182 -0.41 -8.02 -3.35
C ALA A 182 0.37 -6.75 -3.65
N MET A 183 1.66 -6.70 -3.27
CA MET A 183 2.49 -5.51 -3.46
C MET A 183 3.93 -5.85 -3.91
N GLY A 184 4.25 -5.53 -5.16
CA GLY A 184 5.59 -5.60 -5.72
C GLY A 184 6.38 -4.31 -5.45
N ILE A 185 7.38 -4.38 -4.56
CA ILE A 185 8.18 -3.22 -4.18
C ILE A 185 9.25 -2.93 -5.23
N THR A 186 9.04 -1.87 -6.00
CA THR A 186 9.99 -1.45 -7.04
C THR A 186 11.18 -0.67 -6.44
N PRO A 187 12.34 -0.64 -7.13
CA PRO A 187 13.46 0.19 -6.71
C PRO A 187 13.16 1.69 -6.73
N GLN A 188 12.13 2.12 -7.46
CA GLN A 188 11.69 3.52 -7.46
C GLN A 188 11.00 3.87 -6.14
N LEU A 189 10.06 3.04 -5.68
CA LEU A 189 9.39 3.23 -4.40
C LEU A 189 10.39 3.23 -3.23
N VAL A 190 11.40 2.34 -3.28
CA VAL A 190 12.49 2.34 -2.29
C VAL A 190 13.27 3.66 -2.26
N ARG A 191 13.48 4.30 -3.42
CA ARG A 191 14.17 5.59 -3.50
C ARG A 191 13.33 6.76 -3.01
N GLU A 192 12.02 6.66 -3.12
CA GLU A 192 11.06 7.67 -2.64
C GLU A 192 10.99 7.69 -1.12
N GLY A 193 11.22 6.54 -0.48
CA GLY A 193 11.49 6.43 0.96
C GLY A 193 10.41 5.67 1.72
N GLU A 194 10.64 5.48 3.01
CA GLU A 194 9.77 4.67 3.89
C GLU A 194 8.34 5.22 3.97
N LEU A 195 8.17 6.55 4.05
CA LEU A 195 6.83 7.13 4.16
C LEU A 195 6.02 7.02 2.86
N GLU A 196 6.64 7.07 1.69
CA GLU A 196 5.94 6.84 0.42
C GLU A 196 5.56 5.36 0.26
N LEU A 197 6.41 4.45 0.76
CA LEU A 197 6.07 3.04 0.86
C LEU A 197 4.88 2.81 1.81
N GLU A 198 4.87 3.45 2.97
CA GLU A 198 3.75 3.41 3.92
C GLU A 198 2.46 3.94 3.27
N ARG A 199 2.53 5.09 2.58
CA ARG A 199 1.38 5.67 1.86
C ARG A 199 0.84 4.70 0.81
N PHE A 200 1.72 4.06 0.05
CA PHE A 200 1.29 3.12 -0.99
C PHE A 200 0.72 1.82 -0.40
N LEU A 201 1.34 1.27 0.65
CA LEU A 201 0.80 0.11 1.36
C LEU A 201 -0.58 0.38 1.95
N THR A 202 -0.74 1.52 2.61
CA THR A 202 -2.00 1.90 3.28
C THR A 202 -3.10 2.24 2.29
N HIS A 203 -2.77 2.72 1.08
CA HIS A 203 -3.70 2.82 -0.05
C HIS A 203 -4.29 1.43 -0.40
N GLU A 204 -3.43 0.44 -0.63
CA GLU A 204 -3.88 -0.91 -1.01
C GLU A 204 -4.62 -1.63 0.11
N LEU A 205 -4.19 -1.43 1.37
CA LEU A 205 -4.90 -1.94 2.54
C LEU A 205 -6.29 -1.32 2.68
N TYR A 206 -6.43 -0.02 2.40
CA TYR A 206 -7.73 0.64 2.46
C TYR A 206 -8.75 -0.01 1.53
N HIS A 207 -8.33 -0.46 0.33
CA HIS A 207 -9.21 -1.26 -0.53
C HIS A 207 -9.68 -2.55 0.12
N ALA A 208 -8.83 -3.23 0.91
CA ALA A 208 -9.23 -4.43 1.63
C ALA A 208 -10.23 -4.15 2.76
N PHE A 209 -10.26 -2.91 3.27
CA PHE A 209 -11.20 -2.47 4.31
C PHE A 209 -12.53 -1.94 3.76
N GLN A 210 -12.62 -1.66 2.45
CA GLN A 210 -13.87 -1.25 1.80
C GLN A 210 -14.88 -2.42 1.76
N GLN A 211 -15.85 -2.40 2.67
CA GLN A 211 -16.77 -3.53 2.89
C GLN A 211 -17.74 -3.77 1.73
N ASP A 212 -18.23 -2.70 1.08
CA ASP A 212 -19.25 -2.80 0.03
C ASP A 212 -18.75 -3.30 -1.33
N LEU A 213 -17.44 -3.55 -1.49
CA LEU A 213 -16.90 -4.09 -2.73
C LEU A 213 -17.36 -5.52 -3.01
N ASP A 214 -17.72 -6.28 -1.97
CA ASP A 214 -18.27 -7.64 -2.11
C ASP A 214 -19.78 -7.68 -2.31
N MET A 215 -20.48 -6.57 -2.08
CA MET A 215 -21.93 -6.62 -1.96
C MET A 215 -22.57 -6.98 -3.31
N GLY A 216 -22.95 -8.25 -3.46
CA GLY A 216 -23.71 -8.72 -4.59
C GLY A 216 -25.09 -8.05 -4.71
N GLY A 217 -25.73 -8.20 -5.87
CA GLY A 217 -27.09 -7.72 -6.09
C GLY A 217 -27.12 -6.29 -6.65
N SER A 218 -27.86 -5.38 -6.01
CA SER A 218 -28.03 -4.02 -6.54
C SER A 218 -26.76 -3.19 -6.51
N CYS A 219 -25.83 -3.47 -5.58
CA CYS A 219 -24.56 -2.76 -5.53
C CYS A 219 -23.68 -3.12 -6.73
N SER A 220 -23.42 -4.42 -6.94
CA SER A 220 -22.66 -4.89 -8.11
C SER A 220 -23.28 -4.45 -9.44
N ALA A 221 -24.61 -4.52 -9.58
CA ALA A 221 -25.31 -4.10 -10.79
C ALA A 221 -25.16 -2.59 -11.11
N LEU A 222 -25.06 -1.73 -10.09
CA LEU A 222 -24.82 -0.28 -10.25
C LEU A 222 -23.33 0.04 -10.44
N SER A 223 -22.45 -0.79 -9.88
CA SER A 223 -21.00 -0.71 -9.98
C SER A 223 -20.44 -1.15 -11.33
N GLU A 224 -21.15 -2.00 -12.08
CA GLU A 224 -20.66 -2.61 -13.32
C GLU A 224 -20.89 -1.76 -14.59
N GLU A 225 -21.71 -0.71 -14.55
CA GLU A 225 -21.88 0.20 -15.70
C GLU A 225 -20.68 1.17 -15.80
N ARG A 226 -19.54 0.65 -16.27
CA ARG A 226 -18.20 1.28 -16.22
C ARG A 226 -18.11 2.74 -16.72
N ALA A 227 -19.04 3.18 -17.57
CA ALA A 227 -19.11 4.55 -18.09
C ALA A 227 -19.77 5.55 -17.11
N THR A 228 -20.55 5.07 -16.15
CA THR A 228 -21.36 5.87 -15.23
C THR A 228 -21.23 5.44 -13.78
N ALA A 229 -20.65 4.28 -13.46
CA ALA A 229 -20.52 3.76 -12.10
C ALA A 229 -19.66 4.67 -11.22
N ASN A 230 -20.07 4.94 -9.98
CA ASN A 230 -19.24 5.76 -9.09
C ASN A 230 -18.02 4.99 -8.55
N THR A 231 -18.14 3.68 -8.48
CA THR A 231 -17.17 2.77 -7.86
C THR A 231 -15.71 3.06 -8.23
N PRO A 232 -15.31 3.18 -9.51
CA PRO A 232 -13.89 3.25 -9.84
C PRO A 232 -13.20 4.49 -9.24
N TRP A 233 -13.83 5.66 -9.31
CA TRP A 233 -13.22 6.88 -8.78
C TRP A 233 -13.45 7.04 -7.28
N MET A 234 -14.58 6.56 -6.74
CA MET A 234 -14.83 6.65 -5.30
C MET A 234 -13.93 5.69 -4.52
N ALA A 235 -13.75 4.45 -4.99
CA ALA A 235 -12.91 3.46 -4.32
C ALA A 235 -11.43 3.87 -4.35
N GLU A 236 -10.88 4.15 -5.52
CA GLU A 236 -9.50 4.61 -5.71
C GLU A 236 -9.25 5.96 -5.05
N GLY A 237 -10.21 6.88 -5.18
CA GLY A 237 -10.16 8.19 -4.54
C GLY A 237 -10.20 8.12 -3.03
N GLY A 238 -10.98 7.19 -2.47
CA GLY A 238 -11.04 6.95 -1.04
C GLY A 238 -9.71 6.44 -0.50
N ALA A 239 -9.10 5.49 -1.19
CA ALA A 239 -7.78 4.95 -0.82
C ALA A 239 -6.67 6.01 -0.89
N HIS A 240 -6.66 6.84 -1.93
CA HIS A 240 -5.68 7.93 -2.06
C HIS A 240 -5.91 9.01 -1.01
N TYR A 241 -7.16 9.41 -0.77
CA TYR A 241 -7.51 10.36 0.29
C TYR A 241 -7.06 9.85 1.66
N PHE A 242 -7.46 8.62 2.00
CA PHE A 242 -7.14 7.98 3.28
C PHE A 242 -5.63 7.92 3.53
N SER A 243 -4.87 7.36 2.57
CA SER A 243 -3.42 7.20 2.71
C SER A 243 -2.68 8.54 2.79
N SER A 244 -3.13 9.57 2.05
CA SER A 244 -2.60 10.93 2.17
C SER A 244 -2.78 11.52 3.57
N PHE A 245 -3.97 11.40 4.16
CA PHE A 245 -4.23 11.94 5.50
C PHE A 245 -3.65 11.11 6.63
N LEU A 246 -3.58 9.78 6.47
CA LEU A 246 -2.96 8.88 7.45
C LEU A 246 -1.46 9.14 7.57
N THR A 247 -0.77 9.28 6.44
CA THR A 247 0.70 9.37 6.42
C THR A 247 1.24 10.79 6.51
N GLY A 248 0.44 11.80 6.16
CA GLY A 248 0.86 13.21 6.10
C GLY A 248 1.94 13.50 5.06
N VAL A 249 2.24 12.53 4.18
CA VAL A 249 3.28 12.65 3.15
C VAL A 249 2.83 13.65 2.10
N VAL A 250 3.61 14.72 1.95
CA VAL A 250 3.37 15.74 0.92
C VAL A 250 4.64 16.07 0.17
N LYS A 251 4.62 15.90 -1.16
CA LYS A 251 5.69 16.32 -2.06
C LYS A 251 5.73 17.84 -2.12
N GLU A 252 6.89 18.46 -1.87
CA GLU A 252 7.02 19.94 -1.77
C GLU A 252 6.81 20.68 -3.11
N ASP A 253 6.77 19.97 -4.23
CA ASP A 253 6.69 20.56 -5.56
C ASP A 253 5.44 21.45 -5.73
N GLY A 254 5.67 22.77 -5.70
CA GLY A 254 4.66 23.81 -5.88
C GLY A 254 3.78 24.08 -4.66
N LEU A 255 4.13 23.55 -3.48
CA LEU A 255 3.35 23.66 -2.24
C LEU A 255 4.12 24.44 -1.14
N PRO A 256 3.43 24.96 -0.11
CA PRO A 256 4.08 25.57 1.03
C PRO A 256 5.00 24.59 1.76
N ASN A 257 6.06 25.13 2.36
CA ASN A 257 6.95 24.34 3.20
C ASN A 257 6.21 23.87 4.47
N GLU A 258 6.74 22.83 5.10
CA GLU A 258 6.25 22.36 6.39
C GLU A 258 6.21 23.51 7.42
N GLY A 259 5.07 23.66 8.10
CA GLY A 259 4.85 24.71 9.11
C GLY A 259 4.41 26.07 8.56
N GLU A 260 4.40 26.30 7.24
CA GLU A 260 3.84 27.53 6.65
C GLU A 260 2.31 27.54 6.66
N VAL A 261 1.69 26.37 6.52
CA VAL A 261 0.25 26.13 6.65
C VAL A 261 0.00 24.92 7.54
N GLY A 262 -1.25 24.71 7.97
CA GLY A 262 -1.62 23.51 8.74
C GLY A 262 -1.40 22.24 7.93
N GLU A 263 -1.04 21.15 8.59
CA GLU A 263 -0.77 19.85 7.96
C GLU A 263 -1.94 19.37 7.07
N ASN A 264 -3.15 19.36 7.61
CA ASN A 264 -4.35 18.99 6.85
C ASN A 264 -4.54 19.89 5.62
N GLU A 265 -4.26 21.19 5.73
CA GLU A 265 -4.37 22.10 4.60
C GLU A 265 -3.33 21.79 3.53
N ARG A 266 -2.10 21.46 3.95
CA ARG A 266 -1.02 21.05 3.04
C ARG A 266 -1.35 19.76 2.29
N ILE A 267 -1.95 18.78 2.98
CA ILE A 267 -2.41 17.51 2.39
C ILE A 267 -3.53 17.77 1.38
N ARG A 268 -4.51 18.62 1.72
CA ARG A 268 -5.59 19.02 0.81
C ARG A 268 -5.02 19.65 -0.47
N MET A 269 -4.07 20.58 -0.33
CA MET A 269 -3.43 21.21 -1.48
C MET A 269 -2.68 20.18 -2.35
N GLU A 270 -2.09 19.14 -1.75
CA GLU A 270 -1.45 18.07 -2.50
C GLU A 270 -2.45 17.27 -3.34
N ILE A 271 -3.55 16.82 -2.73
CA ILE A 271 -4.63 16.11 -3.42
C ILE A 271 -5.12 16.93 -4.62
N LEU A 272 -5.33 18.23 -4.41
CA LEU A 272 -5.79 19.13 -5.48
C LEU A 272 -4.74 19.35 -6.57
N ARG A 273 -3.45 19.46 -6.22
CA ARG A 273 -2.36 19.54 -7.20
C ARG A 273 -2.32 18.29 -8.07
N ASP A 274 -2.35 17.12 -7.44
CA ASP A 274 -2.21 15.85 -8.12
C ASP A 274 -3.42 15.59 -9.03
N ALA A 275 -4.63 15.94 -8.58
CA ALA A 275 -5.84 15.91 -9.39
C ALA A 275 -5.80 16.90 -10.57
N SER A 276 -5.29 18.13 -10.36
CA SER A 276 -5.12 19.12 -11.43
C SER A 276 -4.17 18.61 -12.51
N ARG A 277 -3.06 17.96 -12.13
CA ARG A 277 -2.12 17.34 -13.08
C ARG A 277 -2.76 16.18 -13.83
N ALA A 278 -3.46 15.29 -13.13
CA ALA A 278 -4.16 14.16 -13.74
C ALA A 278 -5.25 14.61 -14.73
N TYR A 279 -5.95 15.72 -14.44
CA TYR A 279 -6.93 16.33 -15.33
C TYR A 279 -6.31 16.85 -16.64
N GLU A 280 -5.11 17.44 -16.58
CA GLU A 280 -4.39 17.92 -17.76
C GLU A 280 -3.99 16.77 -18.71
N GLU A 281 -3.71 15.58 -18.16
CA GLU A 281 -3.42 14.38 -18.93
C GLU A 281 -4.69 13.78 -19.54
N THR A 282 -5.74 13.63 -18.74
CA THR A 282 -7.03 13.05 -19.14
C THR A 282 -8.19 13.70 -18.37
N PRO A 283 -9.17 14.34 -19.01
CA PRO A 283 -10.22 15.08 -18.30
C PRO A 283 -11.24 14.24 -17.54
N GLY A 284 -11.45 12.98 -17.95
CA GLY A 284 -12.51 12.14 -17.39
C GLY A 284 -12.16 11.57 -16.02
N LEU A 285 -13.15 11.52 -15.11
CA LEU A 285 -12.99 10.98 -13.75
C LEU A 285 -12.70 9.46 -13.73
N HIS A 286 -13.14 8.74 -14.78
CA HIS A 286 -12.93 7.30 -14.96
C HIS A 286 -11.72 6.96 -15.86
N GLU A 287 -11.02 7.99 -16.36
CA GLU A 287 -9.83 7.82 -17.19
C GLU A 287 -8.57 7.70 -16.30
N SER A 288 -7.37 7.70 -16.89
CA SER A 288 -6.09 7.55 -16.17
C SER A 288 -5.98 8.40 -14.89
N GLY A 289 -5.44 7.83 -13.82
CA GLY A 289 -5.35 8.47 -12.49
C GLY A 289 -6.70 8.66 -11.77
N PRO A 290 -7.58 7.64 -11.72
CA PRO A 290 -8.87 7.76 -11.02
C PRO A 290 -8.71 7.95 -9.51
N ASP A 291 -7.59 7.53 -8.93
CA ASP A 291 -7.22 7.72 -7.53
C ASP A 291 -7.07 9.22 -7.18
N LYS A 292 -6.24 9.95 -7.91
CA LYS A 292 -5.98 11.38 -7.68
C LYS A 292 -7.23 12.21 -7.93
N LYS A 293 -7.89 11.96 -9.06
CA LYS A 293 -9.11 12.69 -9.44
C LYS A 293 -10.26 12.38 -8.49
N GLY A 294 -10.39 11.12 -8.10
CA GLY A 294 -11.37 10.65 -7.14
C GLY A 294 -11.17 11.27 -5.76
N ALA A 295 -9.94 11.35 -5.26
CA ALA A 295 -9.63 11.98 -3.98
C ALA A 295 -10.03 13.47 -3.96
N ALA A 296 -9.76 14.21 -5.03
CA ALA A 296 -10.25 15.59 -5.15
C ALA A 296 -11.79 15.66 -5.24
N ALA A 297 -12.44 14.75 -5.96
CA ALA A 297 -13.90 14.70 -6.00
C ALA A 297 -14.52 14.41 -4.62
N LEU A 298 -13.94 13.50 -3.84
CA LEU A 298 -14.35 13.24 -2.45
C LEU A 298 -14.06 14.43 -1.54
N LEU A 299 -12.93 15.11 -1.71
CA LEU A 299 -12.62 16.34 -0.99
C LEU A 299 -13.68 17.42 -1.25
N LEU A 300 -14.14 17.57 -2.50
CA LEU A 300 -15.24 18.47 -2.85
C LEU A 300 -16.57 18.05 -2.21
N MET A 301 -16.84 16.74 -2.12
CA MET A 301 -18.02 16.23 -1.42
C MET A 301 -17.98 16.58 0.07
N VAL A 302 -16.80 16.51 0.71
CA VAL A 302 -16.58 16.97 2.09
C VAL A 302 -16.85 18.48 2.23
N ASP A 303 -16.28 19.29 1.33
CA ASP A 303 -16.45 20.75 1.36
C ASP A 303 -17.91 21.18 1.16
N LYS A 304 -18.69 20.41 0.40
CA LYS A 304 -20.13 20.60 0.20
C LYS A 304 -20.99 20.02 1.34
N GLY A 305 -20.38 19.36 2.32
CA GLY A 305 -21.08 18.72 3.43
C GLY A 305 -21.95 17.53 3.02
N LEU A 306 -21.62 16.89 1.89
CA LEU A 306 -22.32 15.69 1.42
C LEU A 306 -21.90 14.48 2.25
N ILE A 307 -20.60 14.33 2.48
CA ILE A 307 -19.94 13.35 3.36
C ILE A 307 -19.02 14.08 4.34
N THR A 308 -18.51 13.40 5.36
CA THR A 308 -17.50 13.94 6.28
C THR A 308 -16.11 13.36 6.02
N HIS A 309 -15.08 14.03 6.53
CA HIS A 309 -13.72 13.51 6.54
C HIS A 309 -13.66 12.16 7.27
N GLU A 310 -14.36 12.06 8.40
CA GLU A 310 -14.41 10.87 9.23
C GLU A 310 -15.05 9.68 8.50
N GLU A 311 -16.14 9.89 7.74
CA GLU A 311 -16.77 8.82 6.94
C GLU A 311 -15.79 8.18 5.93
N ILE A 312 -14.80 8.94 5.44
CA ILE A 312 -13.72 8.40 4.60
C ILE A 312 -12.63 7.79 5.47
N MET A 313 -12.17 8.48 6.52
CA MET A 313 -11.05 8.00 7.32
C MET A 313 -11.35 6.71 8.08
N ASP A 314 -12.60 6.46 8.45
CA ASP A 314 -13.02 5.25 9.16
C ASP A 314 -13.63 4.18 8.23
N GLY A 315 -13.63 4.41 6.92
CA GLY A 315 -14.16 3.45 5.93
C GLY A 315 -15.69 3.35 5.86
N SER A 316 -16.45 4.00 6.75
CA SER A 316 -17.91 3.86 6.82
C SER A 316 -18.65 4.39 5.59
N PHE A 317 -18.00 5.24 4.78
CA PHE A 317 -18.50 5.63 3.45
C PHE A 317 -18.67 4.44 2.49
N PHE A 318 -17.97 3.33 2.74
CA PHE A 318 -18.03 2.09 1.96
C PHE A 318 -18.84 1.00 2.65
N HIS A 319 -19.74 1.37 3.57
CA HIS A 319 -20.68 0.45 4.20
C HIS A 319 -22.05 0.55 3.52
N ASP A 320 -22.81 -0.56 3.55
CA ASP A 320 -24.17 -0.65 3.00
C ASP A 320 -24.34 -0.14 1.56
N CYS A 321 -23.29 -0.18 0.74
CA CYS A 321 -23.26 0.37 -0.62
C CYS A 321 -23.63 1.87 -0.67
N ALA A 322 -23.28 2.64 0.37
CA ALA A 322 -23.66 4.05 0.48
C ALA A 322 -23.20 4.86 -0.74
N ARG A 323 -22.01 4.57 -1.28
CA ARG A 323 -21.45 5.23 -2.46
C ARG A 323 -22.32 5.14 -3.74
N GLU A 324 -23.15 4.11 -3.90
CA GLU A 324 -24.09 4.02 -5.04
C GLU A 324 -25.55 4.31 -4.63
N LEU A 325 -25.95 3.96 -3.41
CA LEU A 325 -27.35 4.08 -2.98
C LEU A 325 -27.69 5.46 -2.40
N ARG A 326 -26.80 6.04 -1.59
CA ARG A 326 -26.94 7.42 -1.10
C ARG A 326 -26.55 8.43 -2.17
N TYR A 327 -25.62 8.05 -3.05
CA TYR A 327 -25.10 8.90 -4.13
C TYR A 327 -25.27 8.25 -5.51
N PRO A 328 -26.50 8.06 -5.98
CA PRO A 328 -26.72 7.45 -7.28
C PRO A 328 -26.05 8.27 -8.39
N SER A 329 -25.43 7.58 -9.36
CA SER A 329 -24.69 8.18 -10.46
C SER A 329 -25.43 9.32 -11.20
N GLY A 330 -26.75 9.17 -11.40
CA GLY A 330 -27.61 10.17 -12.04
C GLY A 330 -28.18 11.23 -11.09
N GLY A 331 -27.87 11.18 -9.80
CA GLY A 331 -28.34 12.11 -8.78
C GLY A 331 -27.74 13.51 -8.96
N PRO A 332 -28.47 14.58 -8.60
CA PRO A 332 -28.02 15.96 -8.84
C PRO A 332 -26.71 16.28 -8.11
N GLU A 333 -26.49 15.74 -6.91
CA GLU A 333 -25.27 15.94 -6.14
C GLU A 333 -24.05 15.36 -6.87
N ILE A 334 -24.14 14.13 -7.37
CA ILE A 334 -23.02 13.49 -8.10
C ILE A 334 -22.79 14.11 -9.46
N GLN A 335 -23.86 14.52 -10.15
CA GLN A 335 -23.72 15.28 -11.39
C GLN A 335 -23.01 16.62 -11.15
N GLU A 336 -23.29 17.30 -10.03
CA GLU A 336 -22.56 18.50 -9.65
C GLU A 336 -21.07 18.20 -9.45
N ILE A 337 -20.73 17.20 -8.61
CA ILE A 337 -19.33 16.81 -8.38
C ILE A 337 -18.59 16.50 -9.68
N ARG A 338 -19.18 15.70 -10.58
CA ARG A 338 -18.59 15.35 -11.88
C ARG A 338 -18.31 16.58 -12.76
N ASN A 339 -19.15 17.61 -12.68
CA ASN A 339 -19.03 18.82 -13.46
C ASN A 339 -18.08 19.86 -12.84
N THR A 340 -17.67 19.69 -11.58
CA THR A 340 -16.93 20.74 -10.85
C THR A 340 -15.67 20.28 -10.14
N TRP A 341 -15.41 18.99 -9.93
CA TRP A 341 -14.23 18.50 -9.20
C TRP A 341 -12.89 19.01 -9.79
N TYR A 342 -12.84 19.26 -11.10
CA TYR A 342 -11.62 19.70 -11.79
C TYR A 342 -11.45 21.23 -11.78
N GLN A 343 -12.39 21.99 -11.20
CA GLN A 343 -12.31 23.45 -11.13
C GLN A 343 -11.34 23.87 -10.03
N ILE A 344 -10.06 23.53 -10.21
CA ILE A 344 -8.98 23.74 -9.27
C ILE A 344 -8.13 24.92 -9.77
N VAL A 345 -7.78 25.84 -8.88
CA VAL A 345 -6.91 26.99 -9.18
C VAL A 345 -5.63 26.86 -8.36
N GLY A 346 -4.48 26.90 -9.04
CA GLY A 346 -3.19 27.09 -8.41
C GLY A 346 -2.86 28.58 -8.32
N THR A 347 -2.74 29.15 -7.11
CA THR A 347 -2.24 30.52 -6.90
C THR A 347 -1.01 30.48 -6.02
N ASN A 348 0.09 31.14 -6.43
CA ASN A 348 1.37 31.30 -5.71
C ASN A 348 1.52 30.52 -4.39
N GLY A 349 1.71 29.19 -4.48
CA GLY A 349 1.93 28.31 -3.33
C GLY A 349 0.67 27.69 -2.72
N GLY A 350 -0.47 27.64 -3.40
CA GLY A 350 -1.66 26.94 -2.92
C GLY A 350 -2.54 26.43 -4.06
N TYR A 351 -3.28 25.36 -3.77
CA TYR A 351 -4.30 24.78 -4.65
C TYR A 351 -5.65 24.80 -3.92
N GLU A 352 -6.69 25.30 -4.57
CA GLU A 352 -8.04 25.39 -4.01
C GLU A 352 -9.11 25.16 -5.10
N PHE A 353 -10.33 24.80 -4.71
CA PHE A 353 -11.45 24.81 -5.64
C PHE A 353 -11.85 26.26 -5.97
N SER A 354 -12.23 26.51 -7.22
CA SER A 354 -12.70 27.82 -7.64
C SER A 354 -14.12 28.08 -7.14
N ASP A 355 -14.37 29.25 -6.55
CA ASP A 355 -15.69 29.70 -6.05
C ASP A 355 -16.73 30.02 -7.17
N ARG A 356 -16.66 29.39 -8.34
CA ARG A 356 -17.48 29.80 -9.50
C ARG A 356 -18.95 29.41 -9.42
#